data_AF-A0A944PW83-F1
#
_entry.id   AF-A0A944PW83-F1
#
_cell.length_a   1.000
_cell.length_b   1.000
_cell.length_c   1.000
_cell.angle_alpha   90.00
_cell.angle_beta   90.00
_cell.angle_gamma   90.00
#
_symmetry.space_group_name_H-M   'P 1'
#
loop_
_entity.id
_entity.type
_entity.pdbx_description
1 polymer ?
#
loop_
_entity_poly.entity_id
_entity_poly.type
_entity_poly.pdbx_seq_one_letter_code
_entity_poly.pdbx_strand_id
1 'polypeptide(L)'
;MESNTSQTPLAPATHPATPDEWYALVADWDSLRHGSYLGDKDEAVFRCVRHLRAEVTGPHSLLWTLGLVVLSPYVGWGSPGPGVEAPVVAVLSAVARAHEGHVCGHGGHPFEPFEDDMDLYLDRLPGALEVLSNPDTVRFGNLDLDLDDEDDDRRNDESALICPELLERWRCPRNIAGFARVALDYIGG
;
A
#
# COMPACT_ATOMS: atom_id res chain seq x y z
N MET A 1 -32.50 -11.62 28.32
CA MET A 1 -31.79 -10.55 27.59
C MET A 1 -30.44 -11.12 27.18
N GLU A 2 -30.37 -11.80 26.04
CA GLU A 2 -29.10 -12.16 25.40
C GLU A 2 -29.37 -12.10 23.89
N SER A 3 -29.13 -10.92 23.31
CA SER A 3 -29.17 -10.74 21.86
C SER A 3 -27.86 -11.27 21.29
N ASN A 4 -27.90 -12.55 20.89
CA ASN A 4 -26.84 -13.20 20.15
C ASN A 4 -26.70 -12.49 18.79
N THR A 5 -25.62 -11.73 18.63
CA THR A 5 -25.33 -11.04 17.37
C THR A 5 -24.63 -12.05 16.47
N SER A 6 -25.39 -12.82 15.71
CA SER A 6 -24.86 -13.70 14.68
C SER A 6 -24.15 -12.85 13.62
N GLN A 7 -22.83 -12.74 13.73
CA GLN A 7 -21.99 -12.29 12.63
C GLN A 7 -22.12 -13.31 11.49
N THR A 8 -22.84 -12.94 10.44
CA THR A 8 -22.80 -13.65 9.16
C THR A 8 -21.35 -13.73 8.70
N PRO A 9 -20.82 -14.91 8.32
CA PRO A 9 -19.51 -15.00 7.71
C PRO A 9 -19.54 -14.18 6.42
N LEU A 10 -18.79 -13.08 6.38
CA LEU A 10 -18.56 -12.40 5.10
C LEU A 10 -17.95 -13.44 4.16
N ALA A 11 -18.53 -13.59 2.97
CA ALA A 11 -17.89 -14.32 1.89
C ALA A 11 -16.44 -13.81 1.74
N PRO A 12 -15.46 -14.69 1.48
CA PRO A 12 -14.09 -14.27 1.30
C PRO A 12 -14.08 -13.18 0.23
N ALA A 13 -13.52 -12.01 0.56
CA ALA A 13 -13.46 -10.91 -0.37
C ALA A 13 -12.67 -11.38 -1.62
N THR A 14 -13.33 -11.43 -2.77
CA THR A 14 -12.71 -11.82 -4.03
C THR A 14 -11.72 -10.74 -4.43
N HIS A 15 -10.43 -11.09 -4.45
CA HIS A 15 -9.39 -10.19 -4.91
C HIS A 15 -9.49 -10.02 -6.44
N PRO A 16 -9.00 -8.90 -7.01
CA PRO A 16 -8.86 -8.75 -8.44
C PRO A 16 -8.12 -9.96 -9.05
N ALA A 17 -8.75 -10.60 -10.03
CA ALA A 17 -8.26 -11.83 -10.66
C ALA A 17 -7.30 -11.57 -11.83
N THR A 18 -7.24 -10.32 -12.31
CA THR A 18 -6.44 -9.93 -13.47
C THR A 18 -5.66 -8.63 -13.22
N PRO A 19 -4.56 -8.40 -13.96
CA PRO A 19 -3.87 -7.11 -13.97
C PRO A 19 -4.78 -5.92 -14.28
N ASP A 20 -5.70 -6.04 -15.24
CA ASP A 20 -6.59 -4.96 -15.64
C ASP A 20 -7.55 -4.55 -14.51
N GLU A 21 -8.02 -5.53 -13.73
CA GLU A 21 -8.84 -5.27 -12.54
C GLU A 21 -8.03 -4.58 -11.44
N TRP A 22 -6.73 -4.90 -11.31
CA TRP A 22 -5.82 -4.16 -10.42
C TRP A 22 -5.58 -2.73 -10.92
N TYR A 23 -5.34 -2.52 -12.21
CA TYR A 23 -5.15 -1.20 -12.79
C TYR A 23 -6.36 -0.29 -12.59
N ALA A 24 -7.57 -0.80 -12.83
CA ALA A 24 -8.79 -0.05 -12.57
C ALA A 24 -8.91 0.35 -11.09
N LEU A 25 -8.56 -0.57 -10.18
CA LEU A 25 -8.59 -0.30 -8.74
C LEU A 25 -7.54 0.73 -8.30
N VAL A 26 -6.32 0.67 -8.83
CA VAL A 26 -5.27 1.66 -8.54
C VAL A 26 -5.68 3.03 -9.07
N ALA A 27 -6.27 3.11 -10.26
CA ALA A 27 -6.78 4.35 -10.84
C ALA A 27 -7.93 4.95 -10.00
N ASP A 28 -8.79 4.12 -9.42
CA ASP A 28 -9.84 4.56 -8.50
C ASP A 28 -9.24 5.15 -7.22
N TRP A 29 -8.23 4.50 -6.62
CA TRP A 29 -7.53 5.01 -5.44
C TRP A 29 -6.85 6.36 -5.72
N ASP A 30 -6.17 6.46 -6.86
CA ASP A 30 -5.50 7.69 -7.26
C ASP A 30 -6.50 8.82 -7.54
N SER A 31 -7.62 8.52 -8.20
CA SER A 31 -8.72 9.48 -8.39
C SER A 31 -9.31 9.95 -7.05
N LEU A 32 -9.42 9.04 -6.07
CA LEU A 32 -9.97 9.37 -4.76
C LEU A 32 -9.03 10.30 -4.00
N ARG A 33 -7.73 10.00 -4.01
CA ARG A 33 -6.68 10.85 -3.44
C ARG A 33 -6.70 12.26 -4.03
N HIS A 34 -6.89 12.40 -5.34
CA HIS A 34 -7.03 13.70 -6.01
C HIS A 34 -8.42 14.35 -5.88
N GLY A 35 -9.37 13.69 -5.23
CA GLY A 35 -10.73 14.22 -5.03
C GLY A 35 -11.64 14.16 -6.27
N SER A 36 -11.22 13.51 -7.37
CA SER A 36 -12.00 13.34 -8.60
C SER A 36 -12.86 12.07 -8.61
N TYR A 37 -12.72 11.20 -7.60
CA TYR A 37 -13.50 9.97 -7.50
C TYR A 37 -15.00 10.23 -7.29
N LEU A 38 -15.81 9.58 -8.13
CA LEU A 38 -17.28 9.71 -8.15
C LEU A 38 -18.01 8.59 -7.40
N GLY A 39 -17.28 7.56 -6.95
CA GLY A 39 -17.84 6.43 -6.22
C GLY A 39 -17.95 6.68 -4.72
N ASP A 40 -18.29 5.61 -4.00
CA ASP A 40 -18.33 5.61 -2.53
C ASP A 40 -16.91 5.54 -1.97
N LYS A 41 -16.45 6.65 -1.40
CA LYS A 41 -15.08 6.80 -0.88
C LYS A 41 -14.83 5.92 0.35
N ASP A 42 -15.81 5.80 1.24
CA ASP A 42 -15.70 4.97 2.43
C ASP A 42 -15.62 3.48 2.04
N GLU A 43 -16.43 3.06 1.06
CA GLU A 43 -16.39 1.68 0.55
C GLU A 43 -15.05 1.34 -0.11
N ALA A 44 -14.44 2.29 -0.84
CA ALA A 44 -13.10 2.08 -1.41
C ALA A 44 -12.05 1.78 -0.32
N VAL A 45 -12.11 2.49 0.81
CA VAL A 45 -11.27 2.22 1.99
C VAL A 45 -11.63 0.88 2.63
N PHE A 46 -12.92 0.63 2.87
CA PHE A 46 -13.37 -0.62 3.51
C PHE A 46 -13.04 -1.86 2.68
N ARG A 47 -12.99 -1.75 1.35
CA ARG A 47 -12.54 -2.85 0.49
C ARG A 47 -11.11 -3.28 0.86
N CYS A 48 -10.18 -2.33 1.00
CA CYS A 48 -8.80 -2.63 1.41
C CYS A 48 -8.76 -3.27 2.81
N VAL A 49 -9.52 -2.71 3.77
CA VAL A 49 -9.62 -3.23 5.13
C VAL A 49 -10.14 -4.67 5.16
N ARG A 50 -11.18 -4.99 4.37
CA ARG A 50 -11.75 -6.35 4.30
C ARG A 50 -10.74 -7.37 3.80
N HIS A 51 -9.97 -7.04 2.77
CA HIS A 51 -8.96 -7.94 2.22
C HIS A 51 -7.80 -8.17 3.20
N LEU A 52 -7.27 -7.11 3.81
CA LEU A 52 -6.20 -7.26 4.79
C LEU A 52 -6.65 -8.00 6.06
N ARG A 53 -7.89 -7.79 6.52
CA ARG A 53 -8.45 -8.54 7.66
C ARG A 53 -8.61 -10.04 7.37
N ALA A 54 -8.92 -10.39 6.12
CA ALA A 54 -9.02 -11.78 5.73
C ALA A 54 -7.66 -12.47 5.70
N GLU A 55 -6.61 -11.77 5.22
CA GLU A 55 -5.28 -12.36 5.03
C GLU A 55 -4.13 -11.32 5.15
N VAL A 56 -3.70 -11.03 6.39
CA VAL A 56 -2.66 -10.01 6.67
C VAL A 56 -1.27 -10.35 6.11
N THR A 57 -0.96 -11.63 5.93
CA THR A 57 0.31 -12.12 5.36
C THR A 57 0.13 -12.73 3.96
N GLY A 58 -1.02 -12.48 3.33
CA GLY A 58 -1.36 -13.09 2.04
C GLY A 58 -0.51 -12.56 0.88
N PRO A 59 -0.60 -13.21 -0.29
CA PRO A 59 0.19 -12.83 -1.48
C PRO A 59 -0.07 -11.41 -1.98
N HIS A 60 -1.27 -10.86 -1.71
CA HIS A 60 -1.66 -9.50 -2.08
C HIS A 60 -1.58 -8.51 -0.91
N SER A 61 -1.06 -8.92 0.25
CA SER A 61 -0.98 -8.07 1.45
C SER A 61 -0.24 -6.76 1.18
N LEU A 62 0.84 -6.79 0.41
CA LEU A 62 1.55 -5.58 -0.04
C LEU A 62 0.62 -4.64 -0.82
N LEU A 63 -0.03 -5.12 -1.88
CA LEU A 63 -0.88 -4.28 -2.74
C LEU A 63 -2.02 -3.63 -1.96
N TRP A 64 -2.67 -4.38 -1.07
CA TRP A 64 -3.74 -3.83 -0.24
C TRP A 64 -3.23 -2.85 0.83
N THR A 65 -2.03 -3.07 1.36
CA THR A 65 -1.38 -2.13 2.29
C THR A 65 -1.05 -0.82 1.58
N LEU A 66 -0.46 -0.90 0.38
CA LEU A 66 -0.17 0.26 -0.46
C LEU A 66 -1.45 0.99 -0.88
N GLY A 67 -2.55 0.28 -1.14
CA GLY A 67 -3.86 0.91 -1.34
C GLY A 67 -4.29 1.78 -0.15
N LEU A 68 -4.06 1.32 1.09
CA LEU A 68 -4.31 2.14 2.29
C LEU A 68 -3.32 3.30 2.44
N VAL A 69 -2.07 3.16 1.99
CA VAL A 69 -1.11 4.29 1.92
C VAL A 69 -1.61 5.36 0.96
N VAL A 70 -2.05 4.98 -0.26
CA VAL A 70 -2.62 5.93 -1.24
C VAL A 70 -3.86 6.65 -0.69
N LEU A 71 -4.67 5.93 0.11
CA LEU A 71 -5.91 6.44 0.68
C LEU A 71 -5.74 7.14 2.04
N SER A 72 -4.55 7.16 2.63
CA SER A 72 -4.33 7.77 3.95
C SER A 72 -4.63 9.29 3.98
N PRO A 73 -4.43 10.10 2.92
CA PRO A 73 -4.90 11.50 2.87
C PRO A 73 -6.40 11.63 3.05
N TYR A 74 -7.16 10.73 2.45
CA TYR A 74 -8.61 10.73 2.61
C TYR A 74 -9.02 10.35 4.04
N VAL A 75 -8.39 9.32 4.62
CA VAL A 75 -8.71 8.85 5.97
C VAL A 75 -8.33 9.88 7.04
N GLY A 76 -7.13 10.49 6.95
CA GLY A 76 -6.66 11.45 7.95
C GLY A 76 -7.32 12.82 7.84
N TRP A 77 -7.55 13.31 6.61
CA TRP A 77 -7.86 14.72 6.37
C TRP A 77 -9.05 14.95 5.42
N GLY A 78 -9.48 13.92 4.70
CA GLY A 78 -10.54 13.99 3.68
C GLY A 78 -11.98 13.97 4.21
N SER A 79 -12.17 14.11 5.53
CA SER A 79 -13.48 14.02 6.20
C SER A 79 -14.22 12.71 5.89
N PRO A 80 -13.64 11.54 6.24
CA PRO A 80 -14.27 10.26 5.98
C PRO A 80 -15.56 10.10 6.81
N GLY A 81 -16.41 9.14 6.42
CA GLY A 81 -17.60 8.80 7.19
C GLY A 81 -17.25 8.35 8.63
N PRO A 82 -18.20 8.49 9.58
CA PRO A 82 -17.96 8.09 10.95
C PRO A 82 -17.63 6.59 11.04
N GLY A 83 -16.52 6.27 11.68
CA GLY A 83 -16.09 4.88 11.90
C GLY A 83 -15.23 4.26 10.81
N VAL A 84 -14.71 5.05 9.86
CA VAL A 84 -13.72 4.59 8.85
C VAL A 84 -12.32 4.45 9.44
N GLU A 85 -11.89 5.44 10.22
CA GLU A 85 -10.52 5.55 10.75
C GLU A 85 -10.13 4.35 11.64
N ALA A 86 -10.94 4.03 12.65
CA ALA A 86 -10.60 2.98 13.62
C ALA A 86 -10.38 1.58 12.98
N PRO A 87 -11.22 1.12 12.03
CA PRO A 87 -10.94 -0.09 11.26
C PRO A 87 -9.64 -0.07 10.45
N VAL A 88 -9.27 1.08 9.88
CA VAL A 88 -8.03 1.27 9.12
C VAL A 88 -6.82 1.19 10.07
N VAL A 89 -6.83 1.95 11.17
CA VAL A 89 -5.78 1.90 12.19
C VAL A 89 -5.59 0.48 12.72
N ALA A 90 -6.70 -0.22 13.02
CA ALA A 90 -6.65 -1.58 13.53
C ALA A 90 -6.02 -2.57 12.54
N VAL A 91 -6.32 -2.45 11.24
CA VAL A 91 -5.77 -3.38 10.23
C VAL A 91 -4.33 -3.07 9.89
N LEU A 92 -3.95 -1.78 9.75
CA LEU A 92 -2.56 -1.39 9.53
C LEU A 92 -1.68 -1.79 10.71
N SER A 93 -2.17 -1.62 11.95
CA SER A 93 -1.47 -2.12 13.14
C SER A 93 -1.29 -3.65 13.12
N ALA A 94 -2.28 -4.39 12.62
CA ALA A 94 -2.17 -5.84 12.50
C ALA A 94 -1.14 -6.24 11.42
N VAL A 95 -1.12 -5.54 10.29
CA VAL A 95 -0.13 -5.74 9.23
C VAL A 95 1.28 -5.43 9.75
N ALA A 96 1.48 -4.27 10.38
CA ALA A 96 2.78 -3.88 10.94
C ALA A 96 3.33 -4.94 11.90
N ARG A 97 2.50 -5.43 12.83
CA ARG A 97 2.87 -6.49 13.78
C ARG A 97 3.14 -7.85 13.11
N ALA A 98 2.34 -8.23 12.11
CA ALA A 98 2.46 -9.52 11.45
C ALA A 98 3.78 -9.67 10.69
N HIS A 99 4.34 -8.56 10.21
CA HIS A 99 5.58 -8.52 9.43
C HIS A 99 6.77 -7.92 10.21
N GLU A 100 6.60 -7.66 11.50
CA GLU A 100 7.64 -7.10 12.37
C GLU A 100 8.77 -8.12 12.64
N GLY A 101 9.99 -7.62 12.86
CA GLY A 101 11.14 -8.44 13.25
C GLY A 101 11.73 -9.30 12.12
N HIS A 102 11.24 -9.15 10.88
CA HIS A 102 11.82 -9.83 9.73
C HIS A 102 13.23 -9.29 9.43
N VAL A 103 14.21 -10.18 9.38
CA VAL A 103 15.60 -9.86 9.02
C VAL A 103 15.79 -10.10 7.53
N CYS A 104 16.22 -9.07 6.80
CA CYS A 104 16.55 -9.13 5.38
C CYS A 104 17.93 -8.52 5.11
N GLY A 105 18.55 -8.88 3.99
CA GLY A 105 19.88 -8.40 3.59
C GLY A 105 19.86 -7.20 2.64
N HIS A 106 18.72 -6.54 2.44
CA HIS A 106 18.61 -5.37 1.59
C HIS A 106 19.32 -4.16 2.22
N GLY A 107 20.01 -3.35 1.40
CA GLY A 107 20.72 -2.15 1.85
C GLY A 107 19.81 -0.96 2.20
N GLY A 108 18.56 -1.00 1.74
CA GLY A 108 17.54 0.02 1.99
C GLY A 108 16.16 -0.50 1.57
N HIS A 109 15.12 0.26 1.91
CA HIS A 109 13.74 -0.16 1.75
C HIS A 109 12.86 0.94 1.10
N PRO A 110 12.05 0.60 0.08
CA PRO A 110 11.13 1.54 -0.58
C PRO A 110 10.16 2.33 0.31
N PHE A 111 9.92 1.94 1.56
CA PHE A 111 9.08 2.72 2.47
C PHE A 111 9.85 3.85 3.18
N GLU A 112 11.17 3.76 3.29
CA GLU A 112 12.00 4.68 4.08
C GLU A 112 11.82 6.14 3.64
N PRO A 113 11.79 6.50 2.33
CA PRO A 113 11.55 7.89 1.93
C PRO A 113 10.16 8.43 2.32
N PHE A 114 9.17 7.54 2.51
CA PHE A 114 7.83 7.95 2.95
C PHE A 114 7.77 8.25 4.45
N GLU A 115 8.74 7.79 5.25
CA GLU A 115 8.85 8.16 6.66
C GLU A 115 9.21 9.64 6.81
N ASP A 116 9.98 10.19 5.86
CA ASP A 116 10.40 11.58 5.87
C ASP A 116 9.33 12.53 5.31
N ASP A 117 8.79 12.22 4.12
CA ASP A 117 7.77 13.05 3.46
C ASP A 117 6.83 12.20 2.60
N MET A 118 5.82 11.60 3.23
CA MET A 118 4.85 10.75 2.54
C MET A 118 4.16 11.48 1.37
N ASP A 119 3.81 12.76 1.53
CA ASP A 119 3.10 13.53 0.50
C ASP A 119 3.93 13.69 -0.78
N LEU A 120 5.26 13.86 -0.65
CA LEU A 120 6.19 13.96 -1.77
C LEU A 120 6.21 12.69 -2.64
N TYR A 121 6.07 11.51 -2.04
CA TYR A 121 6.18 10.22 -2.75
C TYR A 121 4.84 9.61 -3.16
N LEU A 122 3.71 10.10 -2.61
CA LEU A 122 2.37 9.59 -2.94
C LEU A 122 2.05 9.63 -4.45
N ASP A 123 2.51 10.65 -5.17
CA ASP A 123 2.28 10.78 -6.63
C ASP A 123 2.97 9.70 -7.46
N ARG A 124 4.05 9.09 -6.93
CA ARG A 124 4.81 8.04 -7.61
C ARG A 124 4.24 6.65 -7.34
N LEU A 125 3.50 6.48 -6.24
CA LEU A 125 3.06 5.18 -5.76
C LEU A 125 2.08 4.44 -6.68
N PRO A 126 1.13 5.09 -7.40
CA PRO A 126 0.29 4.40 -8.38
C PRO A 126 1.11 3.72 -9.48
N GLY A 127 2.16 4.35 -9.98
CA GLY A 127 3.05 3.77 -10.99
C GLY A 127 3.80 2.53 -10.49
N ALA A 128 4.21 2.53 -9.22
CA ALA A 128 4.83 1.35 -8.58
C ALA A 128 3.81 0.22 -8.39
N LEU A 129 2.59 0.55 -7.93
CA LEU A 129 1.47 -0.39 -7.77
C LEU A 129 1.11 -1.12 -9.06
N GLU A 130 1.09 -0.40 -10.19
CA GLU A 130 0.86 -0.99 -11.51
C GLU A 130 1.89 -2.09 -11.82
N VAL A 131 3.18 -1.81 -11.62
CA VAL A 131 4.24 -2.81 -11.86
C VAL A 131 4.13 -4.00 -10.89
N LEU A 132 3.81 -3.74 -9.62
CA LEU A 132 3.67 -4.80 -8.60
C LEU A 132 2.48 -5.73 -8.87
N SER A 133 1.40 -5.21 -9.43
CA SER A 133 0.21 -5.99 -9.83
C SER A 133 0.43 -6.84 -11.08
N ASN A 134 1.43 -6.51 -11.90
CA ASN A 134 1.76 -7.25 -13.11
C ASN A 134 3.28 -7.22 -13.36
N PRO A 135 4.03 -8.10 -12.69
CA PRO A 135 5.49 -8.11 -12.78
C PRO A 135 6.01 -8.54 -14.15
N ASP A 136 5.16 -8.97 -15.09
CA ASP A 136 5.56 -9.26 -16.47
C ASP A 136 5.58 -8.00 -17.36
N THR A 137 5.21 -6.83 -16.82
CA THR A 137 5.27 -5.56 -17.56
C THR A 137 6.71 -5.08 -17.75
N VAL A 138 7.08 -4.76 -18.98
CA VAL A 138 8.46 -4.37 -19.39
C VAL A 138 8.91 -3.01 -18.83
N ARG A 139 8.06 -2.28 -18.08
CA ARG A 139 8.30 -0.92 -17.58
C ARG A 139 8.53 -0.88 -16.07
N PHE A 140 9.68 -1.41 -15.63
CA PHE A 140 10.05 -1.43 -14.21
C PHE A 140 10.66 -0.12 -13.68
N GLY A 141 10.86 0.87 -14.54
CA GLY A 141 11.39 2.18 -14.15
C GLY A 141 10.52 2.95 -13.14
N ASN A 142 9.28 2.52 -12.90
CA ASN A 142 8.37 3.14 -11.93
C ASN A 142 8.54 2.60 -10.49
N LEU A 143 9.39 1.58 -10.27
CA LEU A 143 9.65 1.02 -8.93
C LEU A 143 10.83 1.68 -8.22
N ASP A 144 11.61 2.49 -8.93
CA ASP A 144 12.73 3.24 -8.39
C ASP A 144 12.22 4.59 -7.88
N LEU A 145 12.06 4.70 -6.56
CA LEU A 145 11.58 5.91 -5.91
C LEU A 145 12.73 6.83 -5.45
N ASP A 146 13.97 6.34 -5.54
CA ASP A 146 15.21 7.03 -5.16
C ASP A 146 15.76 7.82 -6.35
N LEU A 147 15.13 8.95 -6.66
CA LEU A 147 15.67 9.95 -7.59
C LEU A 147 16.16 11.19 -6.82
N ASP A 148 17.17 10.99 -5.98
CA ASP A 148 18.17 12.01 -5.62
C ASP A 148 19.50 11.46 -6.16
N ASP A 149 20.31 12.07 -7.04
CA ASP A 149 20.54 13.46 -7.42
C ASP A 149 20.72 13.55 -8.95
N GLU A 150 20.31 14.66 -9.57
CA GLU A 150 20.73 15.02 -10.93
C GLU A 150 22.24 15.40 -11.02
N ASP A 151 23.03 15.23 -9.95
CA ASP A 151 24.39 15.78 -9.81
C ASP A 151 25.46 14.84 -9.18
N ASP A 152 25.29 13.51 -9.14
CA ASP A 152 26.40 12.59 -8.79
C ASP A 152 26.89 11.78 -10.01
N ASP A 153 27.98 12.26 -10.61
CA ASP A 153 28.80 11.55 -11.62
C ASP A 153 29.43 10.23 -11.08
N ARG A 154 29.11 9.81 -9.85
CA ARG A 154 29.40 8.48 -9.32
C ARG A 154 28.18 7.57 -9.34
N ARG A 155 27.64 7.33 -10.54
CA ARG A 155 26.73 6.19 -10.79
C ARG A 155 27.48 4.87 -10.54
N ASN A 156 27.65 4.53 -9.27
CA ASN A 156 28.28 3.33 -8.75
C ASN A 156 27.20 2.24 -8.75
N ASP A 157 27.28 1.33 -9.73
CA ASP A 157 26.77 -0.07 -9.86
C ASP A 157 25.45 -0.56 -9.18
N GLU A 158 24.84 0.16 -8.24
CA GLU A 158 23.64 -0.18 -7.48
C GLU A 158 22.34 0.39 -8.09
N SER A 159 22.43 1.39 -8.99
CA SER A 159 21.30 1.89 -9.81
C SER A 159 20.93 0.95 -10.98
N ALA A 160 21.42 -0.29 -10.98
CA ALA A 160 21.17 -1.28 -12.02
C ALA A 160 20.58 -2.57 -11.45
N LEU A 161 19.81 -2.48 -10.35
CA LEU A 161 19.03 -3.63 -9.90
C LEU A 161 18.13 -4.07 -11.04
N ILE A 162 18.38 -5.29 -11.50
CA ILE A 162 17.57 -5.92 -12.53
C ILE A 162 16.19 -6.15 -11.89
N CYS A 163 15.13 -5.89 -12.66
CA CYS A 163 13.73 -5.90 -12.27
C CYS A 163 13.29 -6.95 -11.21
N PRO A 164 13.81 -8.20 -11.19
CA PRO A 164 13.48 -9.18 -10.16
C PRO A 164 13.96 -8.82 -8.75
N GLU A 165 15.15 -8.26 -8.60
CA GLU A 165 15.73 -7.91 -7.28
C GLU A 165 14.98 -6.72 -6.66
N LEU A 166 14.56 -5.77 -7.51
CA LEU A 166 13.73 -4.65 -7.08
C LEU A 166 12.34 -5.13 -6.65
N LEU A 167 11.71 -6.04 -7.41
CA LEU A 167 10.45 -6.67 -7.01
C LEU A 167 10.57 -7.47 -5.70
N GLU A 168 11.67 -8.20 -5.52
CA GLU A 168 11.95 -8.92 -4.28
C GLU A 168 12.04 -7.97 -3.08
N ARG A 169 12.74 -6.85 -3.26
CA ARG A 169 12.83 -5.81 -2.24
C ARG A 169 11.47 -5.23 -1.90
N TRP A 170 10.66 -4.88 -2.91
CA TRP A 170 9.30 -4.38 -2.72
C TRP A 170 8.41 -5.35 -1.94
N ARG A 171 8.54 -6.66 -2.21
CA ARG A 171 7.81 -7.75 -1.55
C ARG A 171 8.37 -8.17 -0.20
N CYS A 172 9.47 -7.55 0.26
CA CYS A 172 10.04 -7.85 1.57
C CYS A 172 9.00 -7.60 2.69
N PRO A 173 8.83 -8.53 3.65
CA PRO A 173 7.93 -8.32 4.79
C PRO A 173 8.20 -7.01 5.54
N ARG A 174 9.48 -6.61 5.63
CA ARG A 174 9.88 -5.35 6.27
C ARG A 174 9.29 -4.12 5.55
N ASN A 175 9.15 -4.15 4.24
CA ASN A 175 8.45 -3.08 3.50
C ASN A 175 6.98 -3.01 3.85
N ILE A 176 6.31 -4.16 3.88
CA ILE A 176 4.87 -4.23 4.20
C ILE A 176 4.64 -3.64 5.60
N ALA A 177 5.50 -3.98 6.56
CA ALA A 177 5.45 -3.40 7.90
C ALA A 177 5.74 -1.90 7.92
N GLY A 178 6.74 -1.44 7.16
CA GLY A 178 7.14 -0.04 7.06
C GLY A 178 6.05 0.85 6.48
N PHE A 179 5.49 0.47 5.32
CA PHE A 179 4.36 1.17 4.72
C PHE A 179 3.13 1.22 5.63
N ALA A 180 2.87 0.16 6.39
CA ALA A 180 1.79 0.16 7.35
C ALA A 180 2.01 1.16 8.50
N ARG A 181 3.26 1.35 8.96
CA ARG A 181 3.62 2.36 9.98
C ARG A 181 3.53 3.78 9.42
N VAL A 182 4.11 4.02 8.25
CA VAL A 182 3.99 5.30 7.53
C VAL A 182 2.53 5.75 7.42
N ALA A 183 1.63 4.85 7.00
CA ALA A 183 0.22 5.17 6.89
C ALA A 183 -0.44 5.44 8.25
N LEU A 184 -0.06 4.73 9.32
CA LEU A 184 -0.54 4.98 10.68
C LEU A 184 -0.12 6.37 11.16
N ASP A 185 1.18 6.68 11.04
CA ASP A 185 1.75 7.94 11.47
C ASP A 185 1.09 9.13 10.76
N TYR A 186 0.84 8.97 9.45
CA TYR A 186 0.18 10.00 8.65
C TYR A 186 -1.30 10.22 9.02
N ILE A 187 -2.03 9.15 9.38
CA ILE A 187 -3.42 9.25 9.85
C ILE A 187 -3.48 9.85 11.28
N GLY A 188 -2.38 9.81 12.03
CA GLY A 188 -2.30 10.24 13.44
C GLY A 188 -2.61 9.13 14.45
N GLY A 189 -2.41 7.87 14.06
CA GLY A 189 -2.63 6.67 14.88
C GLY A 189 -1.44 6.23 15.72
#